data_AF-T2J8H1-F1
#
_entry.id   AF-T2J8H1-F1
#
_cell.length_a   1.000
_cell.length_b   1.000
_cell.length_c   1.000
_cell.angle_alpha   90.00
_cell.angle_beta   90.00
_cell.angle_gamma   90.00
#
_symmetry.space_group_name_H-M   'P 1'
#
loop_
_entity.id
_entity.type
_entity.pdbx_description
1 polymer ?
#
loop_
_entity_poly.entity_id
_entity_poly.type
_entity_poly.pdbx_seq_one_letter_code
_entity_poly.pdbx_strand_id
1 'polypeptide(L)'
;MNLNYVLEAWWWPFTAQGWGNWEVDMSEQKNGFMFVNIFDSAVARTLGDVGKPVCHIYAGLLAGFFTKLVNKDLNAIEIQCYAMGETYCKFLVGKQDRVDAATFWLNEGALAKDIEKKLHHGEYLK
;
A
#
# COMPACT_ATOMS: atom_id res chain seq x y z
N MET A 1 -22.75 -1.32 9.36
CA MET A 1 -22.04 -2.11 8.34
C MET A 1 -20.72 -2.55 8.93
N ASN A 2 -20.40 -3.84 8.90
CA ASN A 2 -19.12 -4.34 9.43
C ASN A 2 -18.03 -4.07 8.38
N LEU A 3 -17.05 -3.22 8.71
CA LEU A 3 -16.02 -2.80 7.77
C LEU A 3 -15.13 -3.96 7.32
N ASN A 4 -14.77 -4.86 8.23
CA ASN A 4 -13.97 -6.04 7.91
C ASN A 4 -14.71 -6.91 6.89
N TYR A 5 -16.03 -7.07 7.03
CA TYR A 5 -16.81 -7.80 6.03
C TYR A 5 -16.78 -7.14 4.65
N VAL A 6 -16.86 -5.81 4.56
CA VAL A 6 -16.79 -5.08 3.28
C VAL A 6 -15.42 -5.24 2.63
N LEU A 7 -14.36 -5.11 3.42
CA LEU A 7 -12.99 -5.29 2.97
C LEU A 7 -12.79 -6.72 2.44
N GLU A 8 -13.15 -7.73 3.24
CA GLU A 8 -13.04 -9.14 2.83
C GLU A 8 -13.90 -9.46 1.61
N ALA A 9 -15.15 -9.00 1.55
CA ALA A 9 -16.02 -9.24 0.39
C ALA A 9 -15.48 -8.61 -0.90
N TRP A 10 -14.81 -7.45 -0.80
CA TRP A 10 -14.20 -6.79 -1.95
C TRP A 10 -12.92 -7.49 -2.41
N TRP A 11 -12.05 -7.92 -1.49
CA TRP A 11 -10.77 -8.54 -1.85
C TRP A 11 -10.87 -10.03 -2.21
N TRP A 12 -11.85 -10.74 -1.63
CA TRP A 12 -12.02 -12.19 -1.80
C TRP A 12 -11.93 -12.68 -3.26
N PRO A 13 -12.56 -12.04 -4.26
CA PRO A 13 -12.44 -12.47 -5.66
C PRO A 13 -11.01 -12.41 -6.20
N PHE A 14 -10.18 -11.47 -5.73
CA PHE A 14 -8.76 -11.37 -6.10
C PHE A 14 -7.97 -12.52 -5.48
N THR A 15 -8.17 -12.80 -4.18
CA THR A 15 -7.58 -13.96 -3.51
C THR A 15 -7.93 -15.27 -4.23
N ALA A 16 -9.21 -15.47 -4.57
CA ALA A 16 -9.68 -16.67 -5.26
C ALA A 16 -9.05 -16.85 -6.66
N GLN A 17 -8.64 -15.75 -7.31
CA GLN A 17 -7.94 -15.74 -8.60
C GLN A 17 -6.41 -15.79 -8.46
N GLY A 18 -5.87 -15.90 -7.24
CA GLY A 18 -4.44 -15.99 -7.00
C GLY A 18 -3.69 -14.66 -7.03
N TRP A 19 -4.37 -13.52 -6.85
CA TRP A 19 -3.72 -12.21 -6.78
C TRP A 19 -3.01 -11.95 -5.44
N GLY A 20 -3.11 -12.87 -4.48
CA GLY A 20 -2.45 -12.76 -3.18
C GLY A 20 -3.43 -12.47 -2.04
N ASN A 21 -3.03 -12.85 -0.84
CA ASN A 21 -3.74 -12.49 0.39
C ASN A 21 -3.37 -11.06 0.78
N TRP A 22 -4.17 -10.43 1.63
CA TRP A 22 -3.90 -9.07 2.09
C TRP A 22 -4.14 -8.88 3.58
N GLU A 23 -3.59 -7.79 4.10
CA GLU A 23 -3.88 -7.27 5.42
C GLU A 23 -4.02 -5.74 5.31
N VAL A 24 -5.00 -5.17 6.00
CA VAL A 24 -5.27 -3.73 5.98
C VAL A 24 -5.13 -3.17 7.38
N ASP A 25 -4.19 -2.24 7.57
CA ASP A 25 -4.02 -1.49 8.80
C ASP A 25 -4.61 -0.08 8.66
N MET A 26 -5.76 0.13 9.30
CA MET A 26 -6.49 1.41 9.34
C MET A 26 -6.25 2.23 10.62
N SER A 27 -5.30 1.85 11.46
CA SER A 27 -5.00 2.54 12.73
C SER A 27 -4.74 4.04 12.53
N GLU A 28 -4.10 4.39 11.41
CA GLU A 28 -3.70 5.75 11.05
C GLU A 28 -4.72 6.52 10.19
N GLN A 29 -5.93 5.99 9.96
CA GLN A 29 -6.91 6.64 9.07
C GLN A 29 -7.24 8.09 9.48
N LYS A 30 -7.16 8.39 10.78
CA LYS A 30 -7.39 9.74 11.33
C LYS A 30 -6.28 10.72 10.95
N ASN A 31 -5.06 10.20 10.72
CA ASN A 31 -3.89 10.95 10.28
C ASN A 31 -3.77 11.02 8.75
N GLY A 32 -4.75 10.47 8.03
CA GLY A 32 -4.92 10.65 6.58
C GLY A 32 -4.16 9.63 5.72
N PHE A 33 -3.72 8.52 6.31
CA PHE A 33 -3.10 7.41 5.61
C PHE A 33 -3.42 6.07 6.26
N MET A 34 -3.08 4.99 5.58
CA MET A 34 -3.23 3.60 6.02
C MET A 34 -2.22 2.72 5.28
N PHE A 35 -1.99 1.52 5.80
CA PHE A 35 -1.11 0.55 5.15
C PHE A 35 -1.89 -0.66 4.67
N VAL A 36 -1.46 -1.21 3.54
CA VAL A 36 -1.97 -2.47 3.00
C VAL A 36 -0.78 -3.37 2.70
N ASN A 37 -0.80 -4.58 3.23
CA ASN A 37 0.16 -5.63 2.90
C ASN A 37 -0.48 -6.58 1.90
N ILE A 38 0.27 -7.01 0.88
CA ILE A 38 -0.12 -8.07 -0.04
C ILE A 38 0.93 -9.18 0.00
N PHE A 39 0.47 -10.36 0.39
CA PHE A 39 1.25 -11.59 0.44
C PHE A 39 1.05 -12.39 -0.84
N ASP A 40 2.10 -13.02 -1.35
CA ASP A 40 2.08 -13.78 -2.60
C ASP A 40 1.55 -12.98 -3.81
N SER A 41 1.96 -11.71 -3.93
CA SER A 41 1.61 -10.85 -5.07
C SER A 41 1.93 -11.54 -6.41
N ALA A 42 0.90 -11.69 -7.25
CA ALA A 42 1.03 -12.31 -8.57
C ALA A 42 1.99 -11.53 -9.47
N VAL A 43 1.99 -10.20 -9.37
CA VAL A 43 2.87 -9.33 -10.17
C VAL A 43 4.32 -9.47 -9.72
N ALA A 44 4.59 -9.33 -8.43
CA ALA A 44 5.97 -9.36 -7.94
C ALA A 44 6.61 -10.74 -8.12
N ARG A 45 5.84 -11.82 -7.89
CA ARG A 45 6.31 -13.19 -8.14
C ARG A 45 6.62 -13.47 -9.60
N THR A 46 5.94 -12.82 -10.53
CA THR A 46 6.18 -13.00 -11.97
C THR A 46 7.46 -12.30 -12.43
N LEU A 47 7.75 -11.12 -11.88
CA LEU A 47 8.91 -10.31 -12.29
C LEU A 47 10.22 -10.75 -11.62
N GLY A 48 10.14 -11.38 -10.44
CA GLY A 48 11.33 -11.78 -9.68
C GLY A 48 12.04 -10.59 -9.03
N ASP A 49 13.30 -10.80 -8.65
CA ASP A 49 14.12 -9.76 -8.01
C ASP A 49 14.63 -8.75 -9.03
N VAL A 50 14.09 -7.53 -8.97
CA VAL A 50 14.47 -6.40 -9.83
C VAL A 50 14.99 -5.20 -9.03
N GLY A 51 15.12 -5.33 -7.70
CA GLY A 51 15.63 -4.30 -6.80
C GLY A 51 14.76 -3.05 -6.64
N LYS A 52 13.49 -3.08 -7.07
CA LYS A 52 12.57 -1.93 -6.95
C LYS A 52 11.09 -2.36 -6.87
N PRO A 53 10.19 -1.48 -6.39
CA PRO A 53 8.75 -1.73 -6.45
C PRO A 53 8.24 -1.90 -7.88
N VAL A 54 7.29 -2.82 -8.08
CA VAL A 54 6.75 -3.19 -9.40
C VAL A 54 5.23 -3.38 -9.43
N CYS A 55 4.56 -3.41 -8.27
CA CYS A 55 3.14 -3.70 -8.14
C CYS A 55 2.24 -2.48 -8.42
N HIS A 56 2.50 -1.73 -9.49
CA HIS A 56 1.76 -0.50 -9.80
C HIS A 56 0.25 -0.73 -9.99
N ILE A 57 -0.15 -1.89 -10.52
CA ILE A 57 -1.56 -2.25 -10.66
C ILE A 57 -2.28 -2.34 -9.31
N TYR A 58 -1.61 -2.88 -8.29
CA TYR A 58 -2.14 -2.96 -6.94
C TYR A 58 -2.24 -1.57 -6.32
N ALA A 59 -1.24 -0.71 -6.50
CA ALA A 59 -1.32 0.68 -6.06
C ALA A 59 -2.54 1.40 -6.66
N GLY A 60 -2.75 1.29 -7.98
CA GLY A 60 -3.92 1.88 -8.65
C GLY A 60 -5.26 1.31 -8.16
N LEU A 61 -5.33 -0.02 -7.98
CA LEU A 61 -6.52 -0.71 -7.48
C LEU A 61 -6.89 -0.24 -6.06
N LEU A 62 -5.90 -0.18 -5.16
CA LEU A 62 -6.07 0.26 -3.78
C LEU A 62 -6.46 1.74 -3.71
N ALA A 63 -5.79 2.62 -4.47
CA ALA A 63 -6.12 4.03 -4.53
C ALA A 63 -7.58 4.26 -4.97
N GLY A 64 -8.02 3.58 -6.03
CA GLY A 64 -9.39 3.69 -6.54
C GLY A 64 -10.44 3.17 -5.56
N PHE A 65 -10.21 1.99 -4.98
CA PHE A 65 -11.13 1.40 -4.01
C PHE A 65 -11.27 2.25 -2.75
N PHE A 66 -10.16 2.59 -2.10
CA PHE A 66 -10.22 3.35 -0.86
C PHE A 66 -10.74 4.76 -1.07
N THR A 67 -10.44 5.41 -2.21
CA THR A 67 -11.05 6.70 -2.58
C THR A 67 -12.58 6.65 -2.53
N LYS A 68 -13.17 5.59 -3.12
CA LYS A 68 -14.63 5.40 -3.11
C LYS A 68 -15.15 4.96 -1.76
N LEU A 69 -14.41 4.13 -1.02
CA LEU A 69 -14.81 3.63 0.29
C LEU A 69 -14.91 4.76 1.32
N VAL A 70 -13.94 5.69 1.34
CA VAL A 70 -13.90 6.78 2.33
C VAL A 70 -14.44 8.11 1.81
N ASN A 71 -14.84 8.17 0.53
CA ASN A 71 -15.32 9.37 -0.16
C ASN A 71 -14.37 10.58 -0.02
N LYS A 72 -13.08 10.34 -0.24
CA LYS A 72 -12.00 11.34 -0.27
C LYS A 72 -10.99 10.93 -1.32
N ASP A 73 -10.35 11.90 -1.98
CA ASP A 73 -9.30 11.60 -2.94
C ASP A 73 -8.07 11.01 -2.24
N LEU A 74 -7.79 9.74 -2.51
CA LEU A 74 -6.64 9.01 -2.00
C LEU A 74 -5.78 8.52 -3.16
N ASN A 75 -4.47 8.50 -2.92
CA ASN A 75 -3.47 7.90 -3.78
C ASN A 75 -2.83 6.72 -3.05
N ALA A 76 -2.05 5.93 -3.78
CA ALA A 76 -1.28 4.86 -3.18
C ALA A 76 0.07 4.67 -3.88
N ILE A 77 1.06 4.21 -3.11
CA ILE A 77 2.36 3.78 -3.60
C ILE A 77 2.79 2.49 -2.93
N GLU A 78 3.60 1.71 -3.63
CA GLU A 78 4.31 0.57 -3.06
C GLU A 78 5.63 1.04 -2.44
N ILE A 79 5.82 0.81 -1.14
CA ILE A 79 7.03 1.20 -0.38
C ILE A 79 7.93 0.01 -0.03
N GLN A 80 7.44 -1.22 -0.28
CA GLN A 80 8.16 -2.48 -0.07
C GLN A 80 7.63 -3.50 -1.09
N CYS A 81 8.49 -4.36 -1.63
CA CYS A 81 8.08 -5.36 -2.62
C CYS A 81 8.86 -6.66 -2.50
N TYR A 82 8.23 -7.79 -2.80
CA TYR A 82 8.96 -9.07 -3.01
C TYR A 82 10.09 -8.93 -4.03
N ALA A 83 9.89 -8.08 -5.05
CA ALA A 83 10.88 -7.82 -6.08
C ALA A 83 12.12 -7.03 -5.59
N MET A 84 12.16 -6.68 -4.31
CA MET A 84 13.31 -6.07 -3.62
C MET A 84 13.95 -7.04 -2.60
N GLY A 85 13.55 -8.32 -2.61
CA GLY A 85 14.01 -9.32 -1.65
C GLY A 85 13.17 -9.41 -0.37
N GLU A 86 12.06 -8.69 -0.28
CA GLU A 86 11.19 -8.64 0.91
C GLU A 86 10.19 -9.80 0.94
N THR A 87 9.56 -10.04 2.09
CA THR A 87 8.65 -11.20 2.28
C THR A 87 7.19 -10.90 1.97
N TYR A 88 6.85 -9.66 1.62
CA TYR A 88 5.53 -9.21 1.17
C TYR A 88 5.63 -7.82 0.51
N CYS A 89 4.61 -7.44 -0.24
CA CYS A 89 4.49 -6.10 -0.80
C CYS A 89 3.73 -5.19 0.17
N LYS A 90 4.24 -4.00 0.46
CA LYS A 90 3.63 -3.04 1.37
C LYS A 90 3.27 -1.76 0.63
N PHE A 91 2.06 -1.30 0.84
CA PHE A 91 1.50 -0.12 0.21
C PHE A 91 1.13 0.91 1.26
N LEU A 92 1.48 2.16 0.97
CA LEU A 92 0.91 3.33 1.63
C LEU A 92 -0.29 3.77 0.79
N VAL A 93 -1.45 3.91 1.43
CA VAL A 93 -2.63 4.55 0.84
C VAL A 93 -2.92 5.80 1.65
N GLY A 94 -3.06 6.96 1.02
CA GLY A 94 -3.25 8.21 1.77
C GLY A 94 -3.51 9.41 0.87
N LYS A 95 -3.65 10.57 1.51
CA LYS A 95 -3.68 11.86 0.80
C LYS A 95 -2.43 12.06 -0.04
N GLN A 96 -2.54 12.89 -1.07
CA GLN A 96 -1.45 13.19 -2.01
C GLN A 96 -0.15 13.60 -1.28
N ASP A 97 -0.23 14.49 -0.29
CA ASP A 97 0.93 14.97 0.48
C ASP A 97 1.70 13.86 1.23
N ARG A 98 0.99 12.85 1.74
CA ARG A 98 1.59 11.65 2.37
C ARG A 98 2.27 10.77 1.34
N VAL A 99 1.62 10.57 0.19
CA VAL A 99 2.13 9.75 -0.90
C VAL A 99 3.35 10.38 -1.56
N ASP A 100 3.35 11.69 -1.76
CA ASP A 100 4.49 12.44 -2.30
C ASP A 100 5.70 12.36 -1.36
N ALA A 101 5.47 12.52 -0.05
CA ALA A 101 6.53 12.42 0.95
C ALA A 101 7.15 11.02 0.98
N ALA A 102 6.34 9.98 0.99
CA ALA A 102 6.82 8.61 0.98
C ALA A 102 7.52 8.26 -0.35
N THR A 103 7.05 8.78 -1.48
CA THR A 103 7.72 8.65 -2.78
C THR A 103 9.10 9.28 -2.75
N PHE A 104 9.21 10.50 -2.21
CA PHE A 104 10.49 11.19 -2.06
C PHE A 104 11.46 10.38 -1.20
N TRP A 105 11.04 9.93 0.00
CA TRP A 105 11.92 9.16 0.87
C TRP A 105 12.33 7.82 0.27
N LEU A 106 11.42 7.13 -0.43
CA LEU A 106 11.74 5.88 -1.11
C LEU A 106 12.81 6.10 -2.18
N ASN A 107 12.72 7.19 -2.95
CA ASN A 107 13.72 7.56 -3.95
C ASN A 107 15.07 7.93 -3.32
N GLU A 108 15.08 8.47 -2.09
CA GLU A 108 16.29 8.71 -1.29
C GLU A 108 16.85 7.44 -0.63
N GLY A 109 16.24 6.27 -0.88
CA GLY A 109 16.70 4.97 -0.37
C GLY A 109 16.19 4.63 1.03
N ALA A 110 15.17 5.32 1.55
CA ALA A 110 14.53 4.95 2.80
C ALA A 110 13.83 3.59 2.68
N LEU A 111 13.91 2.78 3.74
CA LEU A 111 13.18 1.52 3.81
C LEU A 111 11.75 1.78 4.28
N ALA A 112 10.84 0.82 4.05
CA ALA A 112 9.43 0.93 4.46
C ALA A 112 9.28 1.30 5.95
N LYS A 113 10.06 0.67 6.83
CA LYS A 113 10.09 0.99 8.28
C LYS A 113 10.45 2.44 8.59
N ASP A 114 11.32 3.05 7.78
CA ASP A 114 11.77 4.43 7.98
C ASP A 114 10.66 5.39 7.53
N ILE A 115 10.00 5.08 6.41
CA ILE A 115 8.83 5.81 5.90
C ILE A 115 7.68 5.75 6.90
N GLU A 116 7.35 4.56 7.41
CA GLU A 116 6.32 4.36 8.45
C GLU A 116 6.61 5.22 9.67
N LYS A 117 7.84 5.12 10.19
CA LYS A 117 8.26 5.92 11.35
C LYS A 117 8.05 7.41 11.09
N LYS A 118 8.50 7.94 9.94
CA LYS A 118 8.33 9.36 9.59
C LYS A 118 6.86 9.79 9.54
N LEU A 119 6.01 8.97 8.91
CA LEU A 119 4.57 9.23 8.82
C LEU A 119 3.89 9.23 10.20
N HIS A 120 4.21 8.28 11.08
CA HIS A 120 3.68 8.24 12.44
C HIS A 120 4.12 9.46 13.28
N HIS A 121 5.29 10.04 13.01
CA HIS A 121 5.73 11.31 13.63
C HIS A 121 5.12 12.55 12.98
N GLY A 122 4.24 12.39 11.98
CA GLY A 122 3.59 13.49 11.27
C GLY A 122 4.50 14.24 10.30
N GLU A 123 5.60 13.63 9.85
CA GLU A 123 6.45 14.20 8.80
C GLU A 123 5.77 14.06 7.44
N TYR A 124 5.87 15.10 6.61
CA TYR A 124 5.51 15.11 5.19
C TYR A 124 6.16 16.31 4.50
N LEU A 125 6.17 16.32 3.17
CA LEU A 125 6.65 17.45 2.38
C LEU A 125 5.66 18.62 2.58
N LYS A 126 6.17 19.76 3.06
CA LYS A 126 5.39 21.00 3.21
C LYS A 126 5.15 21.69 1.88
#